data_AF-H3NJJ3-F1
#
_entry.id   AF-H3NJJ3-F1
#
_cell.length_a   1.000
_cell.length_b   1.000
_cell.length_c   1.000
_cell.angle_alpha   90.00
_cell.angle_beta   90.00
_cell.angle_gamma   90.00
#
_symmetry.space_group_name_H-M   'P 1'
#
loop_
_entity.id
_entity.type
_entity.pdbx_description
1 polymer ?
#
loop_
_entity_poly.entity_id
_entity_poly.type
_entity_poly.pdbx_seq_one_letter_code
_entity_poly.pdbx_strand_id
1 'polypeptide(L)'
;MQDRSMLVIALCVVIGILSIRNFKIRSECQYPAMMTAPLKGAMVISMAILVWVALTVGRSVFDVWLALMCGLYLFSVWTGRGIHERGIYYSPGRNLWLRCIPWENIQSIEIDLKNGLLVSFDSKKRPYTYTVRQNYSPQALDFLQEKVPSKIV
;
A
#
# COMPACT_ATOMS: atom_id res chain seq x y z
N MET A 1 17.10 19.92 -23.64
CA MET A 1 17.34 18.54 -23.14
C MET A 1 17.66 18.51 -21.65
N GLN A 2 18.48 19.44 -21.15
CA GLN A 2 18.95 19.48 -19.76
C GLN A 2 17.82 19.65 -18.71
N ASP A 3 16.85 20.53 -18.95
CA ASP A 3 15.76 20.78 -17.98
C ASP A 3 14.84 19.58 -17.76
N ARG A 4 14.57 18.82 -18.83
CA ARG A 4 13.77 17.58 -18.74
C ARG A 4 14.51 16.51 -17.91
N SER A 5 15.82 16.37 -18.10
CA SER A 5 16.61 15.44 -17.29
C SER A 5 16.62 15.83 -15.82
N MET A 6 16.72 17.13 -15.50
CA MET A 6 16.64 17.61 -14.12
C MET A 6 15.27 17.34 -13.48
N LEU A 7 14.19 17.52 -14.22
CA LEU A 7 12.84 17.20 -13.74
C LEU A 7 12.67 15.70 -13.47
N VAL A 8 13.14 14.84 -14.38
CA VAL A 8 13.06 13.38 -14.20
C VAL A 8 13.88 12.94 -12.97
N ILE A 9 15.08 13.49 -12.80
CA ILE A 9 15.91 13.22 -11.62
C ILE A 9 15.20 13.67 -10.33
N ALA A 10 14.62 14.88 -10.32
CA ALA A 10 13.86 15.37 -9.16
C ALA A 10 12.67 14.46 -8.83
N LEU A 11 11.92 14.00 -9.84
CA LEU A 11 10.83 13.04 -9.65
C LEU A 11 11.33 11.71 -9.08
N CYS A 12 12.44 11.16 -9.61
CA CYS A 12 13.04 9.93 -9.08
C CYS A 12 13.40 10.07 -7.60
N VAL A 13 13.98 11.21 -7.20
CA VAL A 13 14.33 11.47 -5.79
C VAL A 13 13.07 11.51 -4.91
N VAL A 14 12.03 12.25 -5.32
CA VAL A 14 10.77 12.35 -4.57
C VAL A 14 10.11 10.97 -4.43
N ILE A 15 10.01 10.21 -5.52
CA ILE A 15 9.43 8.86 -5.54
C ILE A 15 10.26 7.90 -4.67
N GLY A 16 11.58 8.03 -4.70
CA GLY A 16 12.49 7.26 -3.87
C GLY A 16 12.28 7.51 -2.37
N ILE A 17 12.21 8.77 -1.95
CA ILE A 17 11.94 9.15 -0.55
C ILE A 17 10.58 8.59 -0.09
N LEU A 18 9.55 8.71 -0.92
CA LEU A 18 8.23 8.16 -0.60
C LEU A 18 8.25 6.64 -0.49
N SER A 19 9.01 5.96 -1.35
CA SER A 19 9.18 4.50 -1.30
C SER A 19 9.88 4.06 0.00
N ILE A 20 10.97 4.74 0.37
CA ILE A 20 11.70 4.48 1.62
C ILE A 20 10.78 4.66 2.82
N ARG A 21 9.97 5.74 2.85
CA ARG A 21 8.99 5.96 3.91
C ARG A 21 8.00 4.79 4.02
N ASN A 22 7.48 4.28 2.90
CA ASN A 22 6.53 3.17 2.90
C ASN A 22 7.18 1.87 3.38
N PHE A 23 8.42 1.60 2.99
CA PHE A 23 9.18 0.46 3.51
C PHE A 23 9.48 0.57 5.00
N LYS A 24 9.77 1.79 5.49
CA LYS A 24 9.94 2.04 6.92
C LYS A 24 8.66 1.74 7.70
N ILE A 25 7.51 2.20 7.19
CA ILE A 25 6.20 1.86 7.78
C ILE A 25 6.02 0.33 7.81
N ARG A 26 6.35 -0.38 6.73
CA ARG A 26 6.28 -1.85 6.68
C ARG A 26 7.14 -2.51 7.77
N SER A 27 8.38 -2.04 7.96
CA SER A 27 9.27 -2.61 8.98
C SER A 27 8.81 -2.35 10.40
N GLU A 28 8.01 -1.29 10.61
CA GLU A 28 7.44 -0.94 11.92
C GLU A 28 6.06 -1.60 12.16
N CYS A 29 5.44 -2.19 11.14
CA CYS A 29 4.18 -2.92 11.28
C CYS A 29 4.41 -4.23 12.05
N GLN A 30 3.59 -4.44 13.09
CA GLN A 30 3.56 -5.70 13.84
C GLN A 30 3.06 -6.85 12.97
N TYR A 31 2.01 -6.60 12.19
CA TYR A 31 1.47 -7.57 11.24
C TYR A 31 1.33 -6.93 9.85
N PRO A 32 2.29 -7.17 8.94
CA PRO A 32 2.20 -6.65 7.58
C PRO A 32 1.11 -7.38 6.79
N ALA A 33 0.41 -6.63 5.92
CA ALA A 33 -0.57 -7.24 5.04
C ALA A 33 0.12 -8.20 4.05
N MET A 34 -0.49 -9.36 3.85
CA MET A 34 -0.03 -10.39 2.93
C MET A 34 -0.40 -10.04 1.50
N MET A 35 0.56 -10.23 0.60
CA MET A 35 0.38 -10.00 -0.83
C MET A 35 -0.14 -11.27 -1.49
N THR A 36 -1.33 -11.21 -2.07
CA THR A 36 -1.92 -12.34 -2.78
C THR A 36 -1.14 -12.66 -4.05
N ALA A 37 -1.17 -13.91 -4.49
CA ALA A 37 -0.60 -14.33 -5.78
C ALA A 37 -1.08 -13.47 -6.96
N PRO A 38 -2.40 -13.20 -7.14
CA PRO A 38 -2.86 -12.32 -8.22
C PRO A 38 -2.32 -10.89 -8.10
N LEU A 39 -2.19 -10.35 -6.89
CA LEU A 39 -1.62 -9.01 -6.69
C LEU A 39 -0.12 -8.97 -7.01
N LYS A 40 0.64 -10.01 -6.65
CA LYS A 40 2.05 -10.15 -7.05
C LYS A 40 2.18 -10.20 -8.57
N GLY A 41 1.33 -10.98 -9.24
CA GLY A 41 1.29 -11.04 -10.70
C GLY A 41 0.98 -9.68 -11.33
N ALA A 42 -0.06 -8.99 -10.83
CA ALA A 42 -0.43 -7.65 -11.29
C ALA A 42 0.72 -6.64 -11.12
N MET A 43 1.49 -6.73 -10.03
CA MET A 43 2.67 -5.88 -9.81
C MET A 43 3.75 -6.12 -10.85
N VAL A 44 4.12 -7.38 -11.08
CA VAL A 44 5.14 -7.74 -12.08
C VAL A 44 4.72 -7.29 -13.47
N ILE A 45 3.46 -7.52 -13.85
CA ILE A 45 2.90 -7.07 -15.13
C ILE A 45 2.92 -5.54 -15.22
N SER A 46 2.51 -4.82 -14.18
CA SER A 46 2.53 -3.35 -14.17
C SER A 46 3.94 -2.79 -14.35
N MET A 47 4.94 -3.38 -13.69
CA MET A 47 6.35 -3.02 -13.86
C MET A 47 6.82 -3.28 -15.29
N ALA A 48 6.50 -4.46 -15.84
CA ALA A 48 6.87 -4.81 -17.22
C ALA A 48 6.27 -3.82 -18.23
N ILE A 49 5.00 -3.43 -18.06
CA ILE A 49 4.35 -2.42 -18.89
C ILE A 49 5.05 -1.07 -18.77
N LEU A 50 5.33 -0.60 -17.55
CA LEU A 50 6.01 0.68 -17.33
C LEU A 50 7.38 0.72 -18.02
N VAL A 51 8.18 -0.35 -17.87
CA VAL A 51 9.49 -0.46 -18.50
C VAL A 51 9.36 -0.54 -20.03
N TRP A 52 8.41 -1.32 -20.54
CA TRP A 52 8.17 -1.43 -21.98
C TRP A 52 7.79 -0.10 -22.62
N VAL A 53 6.90 0.66 -21.96
CA VAL A 53 6.54 2.02 -22.40
C VAL A 53 7.75 2.94 -22.37
N ALA A 54 8.57 2.89 -21.32
CA ALA A 54 9.78 3.70 -21.22
C ALA A 54 10.82 3.35 -22.29
N LEU A 55 10.95 2.08 -22.69
CA LEU A 55 11.86 1.66 -23.75
C LEU A 55 11.35 2.03 -25.15
N THR A 56 10.04 2.01 -25.38
CA THR A 56 9.44 2.27 -26.71
C THR A 56 9.19 3.75 -26.97
N VAL A 57 8.78 4.50 -25.95
CA VAL A 57 8.37 5.91 -26.07
C VAL A 57 9.39 6.85 -25.41
N GLY A 58 10.18 6.35 -24.45
CA GLY A 58 11.21 7.12 -23.79
C GLY A 58 12.31 7.55 -24.76
N ARG A 59 12.93 8.68 -24.45
CA ARG A 59 13.99 9.29 -25.26
C ARG A 59 15.35 9.24 -24.57
N SER A 60 15.39 8.72 -23.34
CA SER A 60 16.58 8.68 -22.52
C SER A 60 16.56 7.51 -21.54
N VAL A 61 17.74 7.10 -21.08
CA VAL A 61 17.92 6.11 -20.00
C VAL A 61 17.25 6.56 -18.69
N PHE A 62 17.10 7.87 -18.48
CA PHE A 62 16.40 8.42 -17.32
C PHE A 62 14.90 8.10 -17.33
N ASP A 63 14.26 7.96 -18.50
CA ASP A 63 12.85 7.59 -18.58
C ASP A 63 12.64 6.14 -18.11
N VAL A 64 13.60 5.24 -18.41
CA VAL A 64 13.60 3.85 -17.92
C VAL A 64 13.84 3.81 -16.41
N TRP A 65 14.79 4.61 -15.91
CA TRP A 65 15.01 4.76 -14.47
C TRP A 65 13.75 5.24 -13.74
N LEU A 66 13.05 6.23 -14.30
CA LEU A 66 11.80 6.73 -13.73
C LEU A 66 10.73 5.63 -13.69
N ALA A 67 10.60 4.83 -14.76
CA ALA A 67 9.67 3.71 -14.78
C ALA A 67 9.97 2.68 -13.68
N LEU A 68 11.25 2.33 -13.48
CA LEU A 68 11.67 1.44 -12.39
C LEU A 68 11.35 2.03 -11.01
N MET A 69 11.62 3.33 -10.81
CA MET A 69 11.31 4.02 -9.55
C MET A 69 9.80 4.06 -9.29
N CYS A 70 8.98 4.32 -10.30
CA CYS A 70 7.52 4.26 -10.20
C CYS A 70 7.03 2.87 -9.81
N GLY A 71 7.58 1.81 -10.41
CA GLY A 71 7.21 0.45 -10.05
C GLY A 71 7.67 0.06 -8.63
N LEU A 72 8.86 0.50 -8.21
CA LEU A 72 9.32 0.33 -6.82
C LEU A 72 8.37 1.03 -5.84
N TYR A 73 7.91 2.22 -6.20
CA TYR A 73 6.93 2.95 -5.41
C TYR A 73 5.59 2.22 -5.30
N LEU A 74 5.05 1.72 -6.42
CA LEU A 74 3.83 0.91 -6.40
C LEU A 74 3.99 -0.31 -5.49
N PHE A 75 5.12 -1.01 -5.59
CA PHE A 75 5.44 -2.12 -4.71
C PHE A 75 5.49 -1.68 -3.24
N SER A 76 6.13 -0.54 -2.94
CA SER A 76 6.21 0.01 -1.58
C SER A 76 4.84 0.37 -1.00
N VAL A 77 3.93 0.97 -1.79
CA VAL A 77 2.59 1.38 -1.33
C VAL A 77 1.73 0.16 -0.97
N TRP A 78 1.86 -0.91 -1.73
CA TRP A 78 1.11 -2.13 -1.44
C TRP A 78 1.68 -2.93 -0.30
N THR A 79 3.00 -2.94 -0.15
CA THR A 79 3.68 -3.64 0.93
C THR A 79 3.70 -2.84 2.24
N GLY A 80 3.57 -1.52 2.22
CA GLY A 80 3.50 -0.66 3.41
C GLY A 80 2.19 -0.70 4.17
N ARG A 81 1.25 -1.57 3.78
CA ARG A 81 -0.03 -1.79 4.46
C ARG A 81 0.17 -2.77 5.62
N GLY A 82 -0.56 -2.57 6.70
CA GLY A 82 -0.52 -3.49 7.83
C GLY A 82 -1.06 -2.91 9.12
N ILE A 83 -0.97 -3.74 10.16
CA ILE A 83 -1.35 -3.39 11.52
C ILE A 83 -0.12 -2.88 12.26
N HIS A 84 -0.28 -1.72 12.90
CA HIS A 84 0.75 -1.06 13.67
C HIS A 84 0.20 -0.73 15.07
N GLU A 85 1.08 -0.58 16.06
CA GLU A 85 0.72 -0.12 17.40
C GLU A 85 -0.16 1.13 17.44
N ARG A 86 -0.01 2.05 16.50
CA ARG A 86 -0.79 3.30 16.44
C ARG A 86 -2.15 3.11 15.79
N GLY A 87 -2.31 2.13 14.90
CA GLY A 87 -3.50 1.96 14.09
C GLY A 87 -3.29 1.06 12.87
N ILE A 88 -4.20 1.16 11.91
CA ILE A 88 -4.14 0.37 10.68
C ILE A 88 -3.66 1.26 9.54
N TYR A 89 -2.58 0.84 8.87
CA TYR A 89 -2.10 1.47 7.65
C TYR A 89 -2.82 0.90 6.43
N TYR A 90 -3.53 1.78 5.72
CA TYR A 90 -4.33 1.44 4.56
C TYR A 90 -4.13 2.44 3.42
N SER A 91 -4.46 2.00 2.21
CA SER A 91 -4.42 2.83 1.00
C SER A 91 -5.86 3.19 0.61
N PRO A 92 -6.28 4.46 0.67
CA PRO A 92 -7.67 4.86 0.46
C PRO A 92 -8.13 4.84 -1.02
N GLY A 93 -7.51 4.01 -1.87
CA GLY A 93 -7.82 3.86 -3.30
C GLY A 93 -7.45 5.05 -4.18
N ARG A 94 -7.91 6.26 -3.84
CA ARG A 94 -7.71 7.49 -4.63
C ARG A 94 -6.42 8.24 -4.35
N ASN A 95 -5.84 8.05 -3.15
CA ASN A 95 -4.57 8.69 -2.81
C ASN A 95 -3.43 7.70 -2.97
N LEU A 96 -2.33 8.20 -3.53
CA LEU A 96 -1.07 7.46 -3.61
C LEU A 96 -0.41 7.23 -2.25
N TRP A 97 -0.94 7.84 -1.18
CA TRP A 97 -0.33 7.88 0.15
C TRP A 97 -1.00 6.89 1.09
N LEU A 98 -0.17 6.11 1.80
CA LEU A 98 -0.63 5.32 2.94
C LEU A 98 -1.14 6.25 4.04
N ARG A 99 -2.31 5.93 4.57
CA ARG A 99 -2.92 6.60 5.72
C ARG A 99 -2.95 5.63 6.89
N CYS A 100 -2.71 6.16 8.07
CA CYS A 100 -2.96 5.45 9.32
C CYS A 100 -4.32 5.89 9.86
N ILE A 101 -5.21 4.94 10.13
CA ILE A 101 -6.37 5.19 10.98
C ILE A 101 -6.01 4.79 12.41
N PRO A 102 -5.94 5.74 13.36
CA PRO A 102 -5.61 5.41 14.74
C PRO A 102 -6.70 4.54 15.37
N TRP A 103 -6.31 3.63 16.27
CA TRP A 103 -7.24 2.69 16.93
C TRP A 103 -8.46 3.38 17.55
N GLU A 104 -8.25 4.50 18.22
CA GLU A 104 -9.30 5.30 18.86
C GLU A 104 -10.42 5.75 17.89
N ASN A 105 -10.10 5.87 16.59
CA ASN A 105 -10.99 6.36 15.55
C ASN A 105 -11.69 5.23 14.78
N ILE A 106 -11.41 3.97 15.10
CA ILE A 106 -12.06 2.80 14.51
C ILE A 106 -13.28 2.45 15.38
N GLN A 107 -14.44 2.33 14.74
CA GLN A 107 -15.70 1.97 15.41
C GLN A 107 -15.93 0.47 15.41
N SER A 108 -15.82 -0.13 14.23
CA SER A 108 -15.97 -1.56 14.01
C SER A 108 -15.12 -2.00 12.83
N ILE A 109 -14.77 -3.28 12.81
CA ILE A 109 -14.07 -3.92 11.70
C ILE A 109 -14.89 -5.11 11.20
N GLU A 110 -14.76 -5.41 9.92
CA GLU A 110 -15.39 -6.56 9.26
C GLU A 110 -14.28 -7.53 8.84
N ILE A 111 -14.32 -8.73 9.41
CA ILE A 111 -13.31 -9.76 9.18
C ILE A 111 -13.98 -10.98 8.57
N ASP A 112 -13.40 -11.48 7.49
CA ASP A 112 -13.73 -12.77 6.89
C ASP A 112 -12.65 -13.77 7.33
N LEU A 113 -13.01 -14.59 8.32
CA LEU A 113 -12.10 -15.57 8.90
C LEU A 113 -11.79 -16.73 7.95
N LYS A 114 -12.73 -17.05 7.04
CA LYS A 114 -12.57 -18.15 6.09
C LYS A 114 -11.46 -17.85 5.09
N ASN A 115 -11.38 -16.60 4.65
CA ASN A 115 -10.38 -16.15 3.70
C ASN A 115 -9.19 -15.42 4.34
N GLY A 116 -9.21 -15.20 5.65
CA GLY A 116 -8.15 -14.52 6.38
C GLY A 116 -8.05 -13.01 6.05
N LEU A 117 -9.20 -12.37 5.82
CA LEU A 117 -9.30 -11.04 5.24
C LEU A 117 -9.86 -10.03 6.24
N LEU A 118 -9.19 -8.88 6.37
CA LEU A 118 -9.83 -7.64 6.82
C LEU A 118 -10.58 -7.05 5.62
N VAL A 119 -11.91 -7.16 5.63
CA VAL A 119 -12.77 -6.73 4.53
C VAL A 119 -12.91 -5.22 4.56
N SER A 120 -13.33 -4.69 5.71
CA SER A 120 -13.64 -3.28 5.86
C SER A 120 -13.50 -2.79 7.30
N PHE A 121 -13.49 -1.47 7.48
CA PHE A 121 -13.60 -0.86 8.80
C PHE A 121 -14.43 0.42 8.76
N ASP A 122 -15.14 0.69 9.85
CA ASP A 122 -15.93 1.89 10.06
C ASP A 122 -15.15 2.90 10.91
N SER A 123 -15.25 4.17 10.55
CA SER A 123 -14.59 5.25 11.29
C SER A 123 -15.60 6.01 12.14
N LYS A 124 -15.26 6.27 13.41
CA LYS A 124 -16.09 7.13 14.29
C LYS A 124 -16.22 8.56 13.76
N LYS A 125 -15.22 9.03 13.02
CA LYS A 125 -15.16 10.42 12.52
C LYS A 125 -15.88 10.62 11.20
N ARG A 126 -16.21 9.55 10.47
CA ARG A 126 -16.70 9.64 9.10
C ARG A 126 -17.79 8.60 8.84
N PRO A 127 -18.92 8.98 8.22
CA PRO A 127 -20.10 8.12 8.10
C PRO A 127 -19.97 7.08 6.98
N TYR A 128 -18.76 6.70 6.58
CA TYR A 128 -18.55 5.76 5.49
C TYR A 128 -17.57 4.66 5.85
N THR A 129 -17.91 3.45 5.41
CA THR A 129 -17.11 2.24 5.56
C THR A 129 -15.96 2.25 4.58
N TYR A 130 -14.75 1.96 5.07
CA TYR A 130 -13.56 1.81 4.25
C TYR A 130 -13.37 0.35 3.86
N THR A 131 -13.65 0.00 2.61
CA THR A 131 -13.32 -1.32 2.07
C THR A 131 -11.83 -1.40 1.76
N VAL A 132 -11.12 -2.36 2.38
CA VAL A 132 -9.65 -2.46 2.27
C VAL A 132 -9.20 -3.79 1.69
N ARG A 133 -9.91 -4.89 2.00
CA ARG A 133 -9.63 -6.26 1.55
C ARG A 133 -8.14 -6.62 1.64
N GLN A 134 -7.63 -6.67 2.87
CA GLN A 134 -6.24 -7.00 3.17
C GLN A 134 -6.15 -8.39 3.79
N ASN A 135 -5.26 -9.24 3.26
CA ASN A 135 -5.00 -10.55 3.85
C ASN A 135 -4.03 -10.42 5.02
N TYR A 136 -4.29 -11.18 6.06
CA TYR A 136 -3.50 -11.19 7.29
C TYR A 136 -3.23 -12.62 7.76
N SER A 137 -2.23 -12.79 8.62
CA SER A 137 -2.04 -14.06 9.33
C SER A 137 -3.17 -14.29 10.33
N PRO A 138 -3.46 -15.53 10.72
CA PRO A 138 -4.47 -15.83 11.75
C PRO A 138 -4.25 -15.04 13.04
N GLN A 139 -3.00 -15.01 13.53
CA GLN A 139 -2.58 -14.26 14.72
C GLN A 139 -2.93 -12.76 14.65
N ALA A 140 -2.84 -12.18 13.45
CA ALA A 140 -3.15 -10.77 13.24
C ALA A 140 -4.66 -10.50 13.26
N LEU A 141 -5.48 -11.48 12.84
CA LEU A 141 -6.93 -11.38 12.91
C LEU A 141 -7.42 -11.54 14.35
N ASP A 142 -6.83 -12.48 15.10
CA ASP A 142 -7.10 -12.64 16.53
C ASP A 142 -6.80 -11.33 17.28
N PHE A 143 -5.63 -10.75 17.03
CA PHE A 143 -5.25 -9.43 17.57
C PHE A 143 -6.26 -8.32 17.22
N LEU A 144 -6.75 -8.30 15.98
CA LEU A 144 -7.75 -7.32 15.55
C LEU A 144 -9.08 -7.48 16.28
N GLN A 145 -9.54 -8.72 16.49
CA GLN A 145 -10.76 -9.03 17.24
C GLN A 145 -10.67 -8.61 18.70
N GLU A 146 -9.49 -8.77 19.32
CA GLU A 146 -9.25 -8.31 20.69
C GLU A 146 -9.22 -6.78 20.80
N LYS A 147 -8.69 -6.09 19.78
CA LYS A 147 -8.49 -4.64 19.79
C LYS A 147 -9.74 -3.82 19.52
N VAL A 148 -10.63 -4.30 18.65
CA VAL A 148 -11.77 -3.52 18.14
C VAL A 148 -12.99 -4.42 17.96
N PRO A 149 -14.23 -3.94 18.23
CA PRO A 149 -15.44 -4.70 17.93
C PRO A 149 -15.46 -5.20 16.48
N SER A 150 -15.50 -6.52 16.32
CA SER A 150 -15.45 -7.18 15.01
C SER A 150 -16.79 -7.79 14.62
N LYS A 151 -17.18 -7.61 13.36
CA LYS A 151 -18.24 -8.38 12.70
C LYS A 151 -17.59 -9.47 11.87
N ILE A 152 -17.99 -10.71 12.10
CA ILE A 152 -17.51 -11.87 11.35
C ILE A 152 -18.46 -12.11 10.18
N VAL A 153 -17.90 -12.28 8.99
CA VAL A 153 -18.64 -12.55 7.74
C VAL A 153 -18.21 -13.90 7.15
#